data_AF-A0A554WM92-F1
#
_entry.id   AF-A0A554WM92-F1
#
_cell.length_a   1.000
_cell.length_b   1.000
_cell.length_c   1.000
_cell.angle_alpha   90.00
_cell.angle_beta   90.00
_cell.angle_gamma   90.00
#
_symmetry.space_group_name_H-M   'P 1'
#
loop_
_entity.id
_entity.type
_entity.pdbx_description
1 polymer ?
#
loop_
_entity_poly.entity_id
_entity_poly.type
_entity_poly.pdbx_seq_one_letter_code
_entity_poly.pdbx_strand_id
1 'polypeptide(L)'
;MQVELVWAEAPRRVRVATLTLPADATVEQAVQASGWPVAEALAQQRLAASVWGRRVALDAPLRDGDRLELTRPLRVDPKVARRERFARQGARAPGLFARRRP
;
A
#
# COMPACT_ATOMS: atom_id res chain seq x y z
N MET A 1 -4.34 -19.54 -10.16
CA MET A 1 -4.24 -18.13 -10.57
C MET A 1 -3.00 -17.51 -9.96
N GLN A 2 -2.38 -16.56 -10.66
CA GLN A 2 -1.21 -15.81 -10.23
C GLN A 2 -1.67 -14.47 -9.64
N VAL A 3 -1.23 -14.17 -8.41
CA VAL A 3 -1.50 -12.89 -7.73
C VAL A 3 -0.18 -12.29 -7.29
N GLU A 4 0.03 -10.99 -7.54
CA GLU A 4 1.17 -10.26 -6.98
C GLU A 4 0.77 -9.69 -5.61
N LEU A 5 1.48 -10.07 -4.56
CA LEU A 5 1.33 -9.51 -3.23
C LEU A 5 2.42 -8.48 -2.98
N VAL A 6 2.02 -7.27 -2.59
CA VAL A 6 2.90 -6.15 -2.28
C VAL A 6 2.64 -5.68 -0.86
N TRP A 7 3.68 -5.59 -0.04
CA TRP A 7 3.57 -5.09 1.33
C TRP A 7 4.53 -3.94 1.60
N ALA A 8 3.98 -2.80 2.01
CA ALA A 8 4.74 -1.65 2.46
C ALA A 8 5.24 -1.81 3.91
N GLU A 9 6.14 -2.77 4.11
CA GLU A 9 6.69 -3.21 5.41
C GLU A 9 7.22 -2.06 6.28
N ALA A 10 8.03 -1.18 5.70
CA ALA A 10 8.62 -0.05 6.41
C ALA A 10 8.83 1.15 5.49
N PRO A 11 9.17 2.36 5.99
CA PRO A 11 9.56 3.46 5.12
C PRO A 11 10.69 3.02 4.18
N ARG A 12 10.50 3.20 2.86
CA ARG A 12 11.44 2.78 1.81
C ARG A 12 11.71 1.28 1.73
N ARG A 13 10.90 0.43 2.37
CA ARG A 13 10.98 -1.02 2.27
C ARG A 13 9.65 -1.58 1.81
N VAL A 14 9.68 -2.25 0.66
CA VAL A 14 8.53 -2.92 0.05
C VAL A 14 8.92 -4.37 -0.19
N ARG A 15 8.08 -5.30 0.26
CA ARG A 15 8.20 -6.71 -0.07
C ARG A 15 7.23 -7.04 -1.20
N VAL A 16 7.67 -7.82 -2.15
CA VAL A 16 6.86 -8.29 -3.29
C VAL A 16 7.01 -9.79 -3.39
N ALA A 17 5.91 -10.49 -3.60
CA ALA A 17 5.88 -11.92 -3.91
C ALA A 17 4.82 -12.20 -4.96
N THR A 18 5.06 -13.21 -5.79
CA THR A 18 4.03 -13.77 -6.67
C THR A 18 3.53 -15.06 -6.04
N LEU A 19 2.22 -15.16 -5.85
CA LEU A 19 1.56 -16.33 -5.28
C LEU A 19 0.83 -17.09 -6.37
N THR A 20 0.93 -18.42 -6.33
CA THR A 20 0.05 -19.32 -7.08
C THR A 20 -1.04 -19.78 -6.14
N LEU A 21 -2.28 -19.38 -6.41
CA LEU A 21 -3.44 -19.66 -5.56
C LEU A 21 -4.51 -20.46 -6.33
N PRO A 22 -5.40 -21.19 -5.62
CA PRO A 22 -6.62 -21.73 -6.21
C PRO A 22 -7.45 -20.62 -6.89
N ALA A 23 -8.30 -21.00 -7.84
CA ALA A 23 -9.31 -20.08 -8.36
C ALA A 23 -10.19 -19.58 -7.21
N ASP A 24 -10.63 -18.32 -7.30
CA ASP A 24 -11.51 -17.66 -6.32
C ASP A 24 -10.94 -17.54 -4.91
N ALA A 25 -9.62 -17.70 -4.73
CA ALA A 25 -9.01 -17.52 -3.42
C ALA A 25 -9.25 -16.10 -2.90
N THR A 26 -9.46 -15.98 -1.59
CA THR A 26 -9.72 -14.69 -0.94
C THR A 26 -8.44 -13.94 -0.61
N VAL A 27 -8.58 -12.66 -0.29
CA VAL A 27 -7.49 -11.82 0.25
C VAL A 27 -6.87 -12.47 1.50
N GLU A 28 -7.68 -12.99 2.41
CA GLU A 28 -7.21 -13.68 3.61
C GLU A 28 -6.36 -14.91 3.25
N GLN A 29 -6.83 -15.74 2.32
CA GLN A 29 -6.11 -16.93 1.89
C GLN A 29 -4.77 -16.58 1.22
N ALA A 30 -4.73 -15.51 0.42
CA ALA A 30 -3.48 -15.01 -0.16
C ALA A 30 -2.49 -14.55 0.92
N VAL A 31 -2.97 -13.85 1.95
CA VAL A 31 -2.14 -13.44 3.10
C VAL A 31 -1.60 -14.65 3.85
N GLN A 32 -2.43 -15.65 4.14
CA GLN A 32 -1.97 -16.88 4.81
C GLN A 32 -0.95 -17.64 3.98
N ALA A 33 -1.21 -17.81 2.67
CA ALA A 33 -0.30 -18.49 1.75
C ALA A 33 1.06 -17.80 1.61
N SER A 34 1.13 -16.48 1.84
CA SER A 34 2.39 -15.74 1.78
C SER A 34 3.36 -16.05 2.93
N GLY A 35 2.87 -16.57 4.06
CA GLY A 35 3.63 -16.75 5.29
C GLY A 35 4.14 -15.43 5.91
N TRP A 36 3.63 -14.27 5.48
CA TRP A 36 4.05 -12.99 6.02
C TRP A 36 3.34 -12.67 7.34
N PRO A 37 4.03 -12.02 8.31
CA PRO A 37 3.47 -11.71 9.62
C PRO A 37 2.56 -10.46 9.57
N VAL A 38 1.54 -10.48 8.73
CA VAL A 38 0.66 -9.33 8.44
C VAL A 38 -0.81 -9.58 8.78
N ALA A 39 -1.22 -10.83 9.01
CA ALA A 39 -2.60 -11.20 9.29
C ALA A 39 -3.17 -10.46 10.51
N GLU A 40 -2.44 -10.45 11.63
CA GLU A 40 -2.87 -9.74 12.84
C GLU A 40 -3.01 -8.23 12.60
N ALA A 41 -2.04 -7.63 11.89
CA ALA A 41 -2.08 -6.21 11.56
C ALA A 41 -3.26 -5.84 10.65
N LEU A 42 -3.68 -6.74 9.76
CA LEU A 42 -4.90 -6.57 8.95
C LEU A 42 -6.17 -6.69 9.79
N ALA A 43 -6.24 -7.69 10.68
CA ALA A 43 -7.38 -7.89 11.58
C ALA A 43 -7.62 -6.66 12.48
N GLN A 44 -6.56 -6.05 13.00
CA GLN A 44 -6.63 -4.84 13.83
C GLN A 44 -6.63 -3.54 12.99
N GLN A 45 -6.79 -3.64 11.67
CA GLN A 45 -6.88 -2.52 10.74
C GLN A 45 -5.67 -1.57 10.76
N ARG A 46 -4.52 -2.03 11.25
CA ARG A 46 -3.22 -1.32 11.16
C ARG A 46 -2.63 -1.40 9.75
N LEU A 47 -3.06 -2.39 8.98
CA LEU A 47 -2.89 -2.48 7.53
C LEU A 47 -4.26 -2.52 6.85
N ALA A 48 -4.28 -2.09 5.59
CA ALA A 48 -5.40 -2.19 4.70
C ALA A 48 -4.99 -2.98 3.45
N ALA A 49 -5.90 -3.84 2.98
CA ALA A 49 -5.79 -4.52 1.71
C ALA A 49 -6.43 -3.69 0.59
N SER A 50 -5.77 -3.61 -0.55
CA SER A 50 -6.33 -3.09 -1.79
C SER A 50 -5.94 -3.93 -3.00
N VAL A 51 -6.81 -3.96 -3.99
CA VAL A 51 -6.49 -4.46 -5.33
C VAL A 51 -6.40 -3.27 -6.26
N TRP A 52 -5.22 -3.04 -6.86
CA TRP A 52 -4.97 -1.89 -7.75
C TRP A 52 -5.41 -0.55 -7.15
N GLY A 53 -5.05 -0.28 -5.89
CA GLY A 53 -5.41 0.93 -5.16
C GLY A 53 -6.87 1.02 -4.68
N ARG A 54 -7.73 0.03 -4.98
CA ARG A 54 -9.11 -0.04 -4.49
C ARG A 54 -9.18 -0.91 -3.24
N ARG A 55 -9.66 -0.35 -2.13
CA ARG A 55 -9.77 -1.06 -0.85
C ARG A 55 -10.72 -2.25 -0.98
N VAL A 56 -10.32 -3.39 -0.42
CA VAL A 56 -11.09 -4.64 -0.40
C VAL A 56 -11.15 -5.21 1.01
N ALA A 57 -12.18 -6.00 1.28
CA ALA A 57 -12.30 -6.77 2.52
C ALA A 57 -11.45 -8.06 2.45
N LEU A 58 -11.20 -8.69 3.60
CA LEU A 58 -10.36 -9.90 3.67
C LEU A 58 -11.03 -11.14 3.04
N ASP A 59 -12.36 -11.15 2.97
CA ASP A 59 -13.18 -12.17 2.34
C ASP A 59 -13.39 -11.93 0.84
N ALA A 60 -12.90 -10.81 0.29
CA ALA A 60 -13.06 -10.50 -1.12
C ALA A 60 -12.33 -11.53 -1.99
N PRO A 61 -12.97 -12.05 -3.05
CA PRO A 61 -12.33 -12.97 -4.00
C PRO A 61 -11.31 -12.22 -4.85
N LEU A 62 -10.16 -12.86 -5.08
CA LEU A 62 -9.12 -12.39 -5.98
C LEU A 62 -9.28 -13.00 -7.37
N ARG A 63 -8.69 -12.33 -8.37
CA ARG A 63 -8.66 -12.76 -9.76
C ARG A 63 -7.24 -12.98 -10.22
N ASP A 64 -7.10 -13.73 -11.30
CA ASP A 64 -5.82 -13.92 -11.98
C ASP A 64 -5.24 -12.57 -12.44
N GLY A 65 -3.97 -12.34 -12.15
CA GLY A 65 -3.27 -11.09 -12.45
C GLY A 65 -3.53 -9.95 -11.46
N ASP A 66 -4.29 -10.16 -10.38
CA ASP A 66 -4.50 -9.13 -9.37
C ASP A 66 -3.19 -8.76 -8.67
N ARG A 67 -3.06 -7.47 -8.38
CA ARG A 67 -2.07 -6.94 -7.45
C ARG A 67 -2.74 -6.63 -6.12
N LEU A 68 -2.50 -7.47 -5.13
CA LEU A 68 -2.93 -7.26 -3.75
C LEU A 68 -1.88 -6.44 -3.00
N GLU A 69 -2.28 -5.30 -2.46
CA GLU A 69 -1.42 -4.33 -1.79
C GLU A 69 -1.80 -4.22 -0.32
N LEU A 70 -0.81 -4.37 0.56
CA LEU A 70 -0.93 -4.24 2.01
C LEU A 70 -0.25 -2.95 2.44
N THR A 71 -1.05 -1.95 2.78
CA THR A 71 -0.58 -0.58 3.08
C THR A 71 -1.02 -0.10 4.45
N ARG A 72 -0.24 0.83 5.03
CA ARG A 72 -0.56 1.46 6.32
C ARG A 72 -1.56 2.59 6.11
N PRO A 73 -2.49 2.84 7.05
CA PRO A 73 -3.39 3.97 6.97
C PRO A 73 -2.60 5.28 6.96
N LEU A 74 -3.18 6.29 6.31
CA LEU A 74 -2.62 7.63 6.30
C LEU A 74 -2.69 8.23 7.71
N ARG A 75 -1.57 8.76 8.20
CA ARG A 75 -1.49 9.43 9.51
C ARG A 75 -2.16 10.80 9.52
N VAL A 76 -2.18 11.45 8.36
CA VAL A 76 -2.70 12.80 8.15
C VAL A 76 -3.27 12.85 6.74
N ASP A 77 -4.35 13.59 6.56
CA ASP A 77 -4.91 13.84 5.24
C ASP A 77 -3.84 14.43 4.30
N PRO A 78 -3.68 13.92 3.06
CA PRO A 78 -2.63 14.38 2.15
C PRO A 78 -2.70 15.88 1.84
N LYS A 79 -3.89 16.49 1.80
CA LYS A 79 -4.04 17.93 1.55
C LYS A 79 -3.61 18.73 2.77
N VAL A 80 -3.94 18.28 3.98
CA VAL A 80 -3.46 18.89 5.22
C VAL A 80 -1.94 18.81 5.28
N ALA A 81 -1.35 17.64 5.07
CA ALA A 81 0.10 17.47 5.04
C ALA A 81 0.79 18.36 4.00
N ARG A 82 0.17 18.52 2.82
CA ARG A 82 0.64 19.42 1.77
C ARG A 82 0.59 20.88 2.20
N ARG A 83 -0.53 21.32 2.80
CA ARG A 83 -0.71 22.70 3.30
C ARG A 83 0.30 23.04 4.39
N GLU A 84 0.50 22.15 5.35
CA GLU A 84 1.47 22.34 6.43
C GLU A 84 2.90 22.39 5.91
N ARG A 85 3.25 21.54 4.93
CA ARG A 85 4.56 21.56 4.28
C ARG A 85 4.81 22.89 3.57
N PHE A 86 3.81 23.40 2.84
CA PHE A 86 3.89 24.69 2.17
C PHE A 86 4.06 25.84 3.18
N ALA A 87 3.27 25.86 4.25
CA ALA A 87 3.37 26.87 5.30
C ALA A 87 4.75 26.87 5.98
N ARG A 88 5.33 25.69 6.27
CA ARG A 88 6.67 25.56 6.86
C ARG A 88 7.80 25.97 5.92
N GLN A 89 7.66 25.71 4.61
CA GLN A 89 8.67 26.11 3.62
C GLN A 89 8.60 27.61 3.28
N GLY A 90 7.44 28.25 3.49
CA GLY A 90 7.21 29.66 3.17
C GLY A 90 7.13 29.92 1.66
N ALA A 91 6.64 31.09 1.26
CA ALA A 91 6.54 31.50 -0.14
C ALA A 91 7.89 31.82 -0.81
N ARG A 92 9.02 31.69 -0.09
CA ARG A 92 10.34 32.02 -0.62
C ARG A 92 10.91 30.84 -1.40
N ALA A 93 10.66 30.93 -2.70
CA ALA A 93 11.14 30.14 -3.83
C ALA A 93 10.48 28.76 -4.04
N PRO A 94 10.08 28.43 -5.30
CA PRO A 94 9.59 27.10 -5.64
C PRO A 94 10.78 26.13 -5.59
N GLY A 95 11.03 25.53 -4.43
CA GLY A 95 12.12 24.56 -4.24
C GLY A 95 12.07 23.37 -5.21
N LEU A 96 10.90 23.09 -5.80
CA LEU A 96 10.73 22.03 -6.80
C LEU A 96 11.36 22.37 -8.17
N PHE A 97 11.56 23.65 -8.49
CA PHE A 97 12.19 24.11 -9.74
C PHE A 97 13.43 24.98 -9.52
N ALA A 98 13.86 25.20 -8.28
CA ALA A 98 14.92 26.14 -7.93
C ALA A 98 16.33 25.72 -8.40
N ARG A 99 16.52 24.47 -8.83
CA ARG A 99 17.79 23.99 -9.39
C ARG A 99 17.66 23.81 -10.90
N ARG A 100 17.90 24.88 -11.67
CA ARG A 100 18.35 24.71 -13.06
C ARG A 100 19.74 24.05 -12.98
N ARG A 101 19.91 22.88 -13.61
CA ARG A 101 21.25 22.32 -13.85
C ARG A 101 22.06 23.34 -14.69
N PRO A 102 23.39 23.43 -14.47
CA PRO A 102 24.25 24.24 -15.34
C PRO A 102 24.19 23.75 -16.79
#